data_AF-A0A5C1YJB2-F1
#
_entry.id   AF-A0A5C1YJB2-F1
#
_cell.length_a   1.000
_cell.length_b   1.000
_cell.length_c   1.000
_cell.angle_alpha   90.00
_cell.angle_beta   90.00
_cell.angle_gamma   90.00
#
_symmetry.space_group_name_H-M   'P 1'
#
loop_
_entity.id
_entity.type
_entity.pdbx_description
1 polymer ?
#
loop_
_entity_poly.entity_id
_entity_poly.type
_entity_poly.pdbx_seq_one_letter_code
_entity_poly.pdbx_strand_id
1 'polypeptide(L)'
;MPDPIAPSASPSAPPAARATPPWRYAIGMFGTSIPINMIKGSMILFYVDILGLDVRVYGAVMVVYAVVDAIDNPVLGYLSDRTRTRFGRRRPWLVVGAPLLAASMIAFFSAPTSLDGLGLVIWFAVFAILCEAFDSMLNANYGALLPELFPQERRRAVANSLRQGFQLAALVISLAVTPLLTTKVFGTEETTTGFTITAIIYGAIAVAVILFMAFSAKENPRYSTTERPRFFRTIGAILANPRFWTIGVAGACYGSAMALVLAGLQLYVRYSLGLPVSDALFLQAAVILVSVLGLIGWTRVVRRKGAAFTWRLAFVLLAASFVPLFFANSLLTAILAGALVGVGYSGMLATNDLIVARVLDDDARRHGEHREGLFLSAFGFFGRLNAIVTGLALASLGVFFGYWSGDDPGTAPDLAFRVFLCVYPFVLTVIGAVLARFIRVPDGLDERRADTSTDLAETAARAAEEVDG
;
A
#
# COMPACT_ATOMS: atom_id res chain seq x y z
N MET A 1 48.33 -56.01 21.53
CA MET A 1 47.94 -55.06 20.47
C MET A 1 46.43 -54.88 20.53
N PRO A 2 45.90 -53.71 20.91
CA PRO A 2 44.49 -53.39 20.69
C PRO A 2 44.33 -52.65 19.34
N ASP A 3 43.26 -52.99 18.63
CA ASP A 3 42.88 -52.46 17.31
C ASP A 3 42.68 -50.92 17.30
N PRO A 4 42.99 -50.24 16.19
CA PRO A 4 42.68 -48.83 16.03
C PRO A 4 41.19 -48.64 15.74
N ILE A 5 40.53 -47.87 16.61
CA ILE A 5 39.13 -47.45 16.49
C ILE A 5 38.94 -46.70 15.17
N ALA A 6 38.09 -47.24 14.29
CA ALA A 6 37.71 -46.60 13.03
C ALA A 6 37.01 -45.25 13.30
N PRO A 7 37.29 -44.19 12.51
CA PRO A 7 36.64 -42.91 12.67
C PRO A 7 35.13 -43.03 12.37
N SER A 8 34.31 -42.67 13.35
CA SER A 8 32.85 -42.61 13.22
C SER A 8 32.48 -41.71 12.04
N ALA A 9 31.77 -42.26 11.05
CA ALA A 9 31.22 -41.50 9.94
C ALA A 9 30.37 -40.34 10.49
N SER A 10 30.77 -39.11 10.18
CA SER A 10 29.97 -37.92 10.44
C SER A 10 28.60 -38.09 9.78
N PRO A 11 27.48 -37.89 10.50
CA PRO A 11 26.15 -38.06 9.93
C PRO A 11 26.02 -37.16 8.71
N SER A 12 25.65 -37.77 7.57
CA SER A 12 25.42 -37.06 6.32
C SER A 12 24.43 -35.92 6.56
N ALA A 13 24.83 -34.71 6.17
CA ALA A 13 23.97 -33.54 6.29
C ALA A 13 22.62 -33.86 5.64
N PRO A 14 21.48 -33.58 6.32
CA PRO A 14 20.16 -33.86 5.76
C PRO A 14 20.04 -33.20 4.39
N PRO A 15 19.43 -33.87 3.40
CA PRO A 15 19.33 -33.36 2.04
C PRO A 15 18.74 -31.94 2.08
N ALA A 16 19.47 -30.99 1.48
CA ALA A 16 19.08 -29.59 1.47
C ALA A 16 17.63 -29.47 0.99
N ALA A 17 16.72 -29.11 1.91
CA ALA A 17 15.31 -29.02 1.61
C ALA A 17 15.13 -28.10 0.38
N ARG A 18 14.49 -28.62 -0.69
CA ARG A 18 14.26 -27.84 -1.93
C ARG A 18 13.76 -26.44 -1.58
N ALA A 19 14.55 -25.43 -1.95
CA ALA A 19 14.25 -24.03 -1.69
C ALA A 19 12.93 -23.62 -2.33
N THR A 20 12.12 -22.82 -1.63
CA THR A 20 10.88 -22.28 -2.17
C THR A 20 11.20 -21.43 -3.41
N PRO A 21 10.57 -21.68 -4.57
CA PRO A 21 10.82 -20.87 -5.76
C PRO A 21 10.19 -19.46 -5.58
N PRO A 22 10.88 -18.38 -6.05
CA PRO A 22 10.42 -16.99 -5.89
C PRO A 22 8.98 -16.71 -6.30
N TRP A 23 8.52 -17.30 -7.42
CA TRP A 23 7.17 -17.08 -7.94
C TRP A 23 6.08 -17.64 -7.02
N ARG A 24 6.33 -18.74 -6.30
CA ARG A 24 5.35 -19.32 -5.35
C ARG A 24 5.19 -18.47 -4.10
N TYR A 25 6.23 -17.75 -3.70
CA TYR A 25 6.10 -16.73 -2.67
C TYR A 25 5.32 -15.53 -3.23
N ALA A 26 5.70 -15.05 -4.41
CA ALA A 26 5.16 -13.85 -5.00
C ALA A 26 3.66 -13.93 -5.35
N ILE A 27 3.14 -15.10 -5.76
CA ILE A 27 1.72 -15.30 -6.05
C ILE A 27 0.81 -15.07 -4.82
N GLY A 28 1.36 -15.23 -3.60
CA GLY A 28 0.64 -14.93 -2.36
C GLY A 28 0.21 -13.48 -2.25
N MET A 29 0.86 -12.56 -2.99
CA MET A 29 0.53 -11.13 -3.01
C MET A 29 -0.88 -10.86 -3.55
N PHE A 30 -1.43 -11.74 -4.40
CA PHE A 30 -2.83 -11.64 -4.82
C PHE A 30 -3.78 -11.77 -3.64
N GLY A 31 -3.50 -12.67 -2.70
CA GLY A 31 -4.42 -12.93 -1.60
C GLY A 31 -4.43 -11.86 -0.51
N THR A 32 -3.42 -11.01 -0.44
CA THR A 32 -3.43 -9.82 0.41
C THR A 32 -3.95 -8.60 -0.35
N SER A 33 -3.47 -8.39 -1.58
CA SER A 33 -3.80 -7.17 -2.34
C SER A 33 -5.21 -7.14 -2.90
N ILE A 34 -5.76 -8.29 -3.33
CA ILE A 34 -7.08 -8.30 -3.96
C ILE A 34 -8.17 -7.87 -2.97
N PRO A 35 -8.28 -8.50 -1.78
CA PRO A 35 -9.29 -8.15 -0.78
C PRO A 35 -9.21 -6.69 -0.33
N ILE A 36 -8.03 -6.23 0.08
CA ILE A 36 -7.89 -4.90 0.70
C ILE A 36 -8.21 -3.76 -0.27
N ASN A 37 -7.84 -3.92 -1.54
CA ASN A 37 -8.14 -2.93 -2.58
C ASN A 37 -9.63 -2.89 -2.91
N MET A 38 -10.32 -4.04 -2.93
CA MET A 38 -11.77 -4.08 -3.10
C MET A 38 -12.48 -3.39 -1.94
N ILE A 39 -12.08 -3.71 -0.70
CA ILE A 39 -12.64 -3.09 0.51
C ILE A 39 -12.43 -1.58 0.47
N LYS A 40 -11.19 -1.10 0.38
CA LYS A 40 -10.88 0.35 0.44
C LYS A 40 -11.47 1.12 -0.74
N GLY A 41 -11.50 0.53 -1.93
CA GLY A 41 -12.04 1.17 -3.13
C GLY A 41 -13.57 1.22 -3.22
N SER A 42 -14.28 0.30 -2.55
CA SER A 42 -15.74 0.18 -2.66
C SER A 42 -16.49 0.46 -1.36
N MET A 43 -15.78 0.65 -0.24
CA MET A 43 -16.38 0.82 1.08
C MET A 43 -17.35 2.00 1.17
N ILE A 44 -17.01 3.17 0.62
CA ILE A 44 -17.91 4.33 0.65
C ILE A 44 -19.14 4.07 -0.24
N LEU A 45 -18.92 3.60 -1.48
CA LEU A 45 -20.04 3.27 -2.37
C LEU A 45 -20.99 2.23 -1.74
N PHE A 46 -20.46 1.19 -1.11
CA PHE A 46 -21.30 0.15 -0.54
C PHE A 46 -22.07 0.62 0.70
N TYR A 47 -21.39 1.22 1.69
CA TYR A 47 -22.02 1.56 2.96
C TYR A 47 -22.75 2.90 2.95
N VAL A 48 -22.13 3.94 2.41
CA VAL A 48 -22.69 5.30 2.46
C VAL A 48 -23.70 5.51 1.34
N ASP A 49 -23.37 5.04 0.14
CA ASP A 49 -24.16 5.32 -1.05
C ASP A 49 -25.27 4.29 -1.28
N ILE A 50 -24.98 2.99 -1.25
CA ILE A 50 -25.99 1.94 -1.50
C ILE A 50 -26.81 1.61 -0.25
N LEU A 51 -26.17 1.54 0.92
CA LEU A 51 -26.85 1.20 2.18
C LEU A 51 -27.29 2.42 3.01
N GLY A 52 -27.07 3.65 2.52
CA GLY A 52 -27.61 4.85 3.15
C GLY A 52 -26.93 5.27 4.47
N LEU A 53 -25.74 4.74 4.79
CA LEU A 53 -25.05 5.08 6.04
C LEU A 53 -24.63 6.56 6.06
N ASP A 54 -25.04 7.27 7.11
CA ASP A 54 -24.71 8.70 7.29
C ASP A 54 -23.19 8.96 7.31
N VAL A 55 -22.73 9.93 6.51
CA VAL A 55 -21.30 10.29 6.38
C VAL A 55 -20.64 10.72 7.70
N ARG A 56 -21.39 11.29 8.65
CA ARG A 56 -20.87 11.67 9.98
C ARG A 56 -20.55 10.42 10.79
N VAL A 57 -21.45 9.45 10.74
CA VAL A 57 -21.30 8.18 11.43
C VAL A 57 -20.16 7.37 10.80
N TYR A 58 -20.10 7.32 9.47
CA TYR A 58 -18.97 6.75 8.75
C TYR A 58 -17.65 7.39 9.19
N GLY A 59 -17.57 8.72 9.20
CA GLY A 59 -16.37 9.45 9.62
C GLY A 59 -15.96 9.13 11.07
N ALA A 60 -16.93 9.06 11.99
CA ALA A 60 -16.68 8.69 13.39
C ALA A 60 -16.14 7.25 13.52
N VAL A 61 -16.73 6.29 12.79
CA VAL A 61 -16.24 4.91 12.75
C VAL A 61 -14.83 4.85 12.17
N MET A 62 -14.50 5.64 11.14
CA MET A 62 -13.16 5.66 10.56
C MET A 62 -12.09 6.20 11.53
N VAL A 63 -12.46 7.09 12.46
CA VAL A 63 -11.56 7.53 13.54
C VAL A 63 -11.31 6.39 14.52
N VAL A 64 -12.36 5.68 14.95
CA VAL A 64 -12.22 4.51 15.84
C VAL A 64 -11.38 3.42 15.17
N TYR A 65 -11.67 3.14 13.91
CA TYR A 65 -10.91 2.21 13.07
C TYR A 65 -9.41 2.55 13.04
N ALA A 66 -9.05 3.83 12.87
CA ALA A 66 -7.64 4.25 12.85
C ALA A 66 -6.94 4.06 14.21
N VAL A 67 -7.67 4.24 15.31
CA VAL A 67 -7.15 3.99 16.67
C VAL A 67 -6.95 2.50 16.92
N VAL A 68 -7.90 1.66 16.50
CA VAL A 68 -7.80 0.21 16.65
C VAL A 68 -6.65 -0.34 15.80
N ASP A 69 -6.50 0.08 14.55
CA ASP A 69 -5.37 -0.29 13.68
C ASP A 69 -4.00 0.16 14.24
N ALA A 70 -3.97 1.26 15.01
CA ALA A 70 -2.76 1.69 15.71
C ALA A 70 -2.30 0.67 16.76
N ILE A 71 -3.23 -0.02 17.41
CA ILE A 71 -2.98 -0.99 18.48
C ILE A 71 -2.77 -2.39 17.91
N ASP A 72 -3.58 -2.79 16.93
CA ASP A 72 -3.59 -4.16 16.39
C ASP A 72 -2.25 -4.54 15.75
N ASN A 73 -1.62 -3.64 15.00
CA ASN A 73 -0.38 -3.93 14.26
C ASN A 73 0.79 -4.35 15.19
N PRO A 74 1.12 -3.60 16.27
CA PRO A 74 2.10 -4.05 17.26
C PRO A 74 1.74 -5.37 17.94
N VAL A 75 0.47 -5.56 18.29
CA VAL A 75 0.00 -6.76 19.02
C VAL A 75 0.12 -8.00 18.14
N LEU A 76 -0.38 -7.94 16.91
CA LEU A 76 -0.35 -9.05 15.95
C LEU A 76 1.09 -9.39 15.54
N GLY A 77 1.96 -8.38 15.38
CA GLY A 77 3.38 -8.59 15.14
C GLY A 77 4.06 -9.32 16.30
N TYR A 78 3.82 -8.87 17.53
CA TYR A 78 4.37 -9.50 18.74
C TYR A 78 3.88 -10.94 18.91
N LEU A 79 2.58 -11.19 18.71
CA LEU A 79 1.98 -12.50 18.88
C LEU A 79 2.49 -13.51 17.82
N SER A 80 2.63 -13.05 16.58
CA SER A 80 3.22 -13.86 15.52
C SER A 80 4.68 -14.22 15.80
N ASP A 81 5.48 -13.27 16.28
CA ASP A 81 6.89 -13.52 16.58
C ASP A 81 7.11 -14.58 17.66
N ARG A 82 6.20 -14.66 18.63
CA ARG A 82 6.29 -15.60 19.77
C ARG A 82 5.72 -16.98 19.46
N THR A 83 5.05 -17.13 18.32
CA THR A 83 4.41 -18.39 17.93
C THR A 83 5.46 -19.42 17.54
N ARG A 84 5.46 -20.57 18.21
CA ARG A 84 6.33 -21.71 17.88
C ARG A 84 5.46 -22.93 17.64
N THR A 85 5.32 -23.34 16.39
CA THR A 85 4.56 -24.55 16.03
C THR A 85 5.38 -25.47 15.14
N ARG A 86 4.95 -26.73 15.04
CA ARG A 86 5.54 -27.71 14.11
C ARG A 86 5.46 -27.30 12.64
N PHE A 87 4.55 -26.39 12.29
CA PHE A 87 4.35 -25.90 10.91
C PHE A 87 5.20 -24.68 10.58
N GLY A 88 5.94 -24.14 11.56
CA GLY A 88 6.66 -22.89 11.45
C GLY A 88 6.11 -21.82 12.41
N ARG A 89 6.71 -20.64 12.35
CA ARG A 89 6.31 -19.46 13.10
C ARG A 89 5.23 -18.67 12.38
N ARG A 90 5.39 -18.43 11.07
CA ARG A 90 4.54 -17.50 10.29
C ARG A 90 3.40 -18.18 9.56
N ARG A 91 3.62 -19.41 9.06
CA ARG A 91 2.61 -20.17 8.34
C ARG A 91 1.26 -20.34 9.05
N PRO A 92 1.19 -20.67 10.35
CA PRO A 92 -0.10 -20.83 11.02
C PRO A 92 -0.96 -19.57 10.91
N TRP A 93 -0.34 -18.39 11.04
CA TRP A 93 -1.01 -17.09 10.91
C TRP A 93 -1.55 -16.86 9.49
N LEU A 94 -0.82 -17.29 8.46
CA LEU A 94 -1.29 -17.19 7.07
C LEU A 94 -2.43 -18.15 6.78
N VAL A 95 -2.33 -19.40 7.28
CA VAL A 95 -3.32 -20.45 7.06
C VAL A 95 -4.64 -20.15 7.76
N VAL A 96 -4.59 -19.55 8.95
CA VAL A 96 -5.78 -19.13 9.71
C VAL A 96 -6.28 -17.76 9.25
N GLY A 97 -5.37 -16.83 8.97
CA GLY A 97 -5.70 -15.46 8.60
C GLY A 97 -6.42 -15.34 7.27
N ALA A 98 -6.05 -16.14 6.26
CA ALA A 98 -6.67 -16.01 4.94
C ALA A 98 -8.16 -16.39 4.95
N PRO A 99 -8.59 -17.52 5.54
CA PRO A 99 -10.01 -17.81 5.71
C PRO A 99 -10.75 -16.78 6.55
N LEU A 100 -10.14 -16.25 7.61
CA LEU A 100 -10.76 -15.24 8.47
C LEU A 100 -10.93 -13.89 7.75
N LEU A 101 -9.94 -13.45 6.98
CA LEU A 101 -10.07 -12.28 6.10
C LEU A 101 -11.18 -12.49 5.07
N ALA A 102 -11.21 -13.65 4.41
CA ALA A 102 -12.24 -13.96 3.41
C ALA A 102 -13.65 -13.97 4.05
N ALA A 103 -13.83 -14.63 5.19
CA ALA A 103 -15.10 -14.64 5.92
C ALA A 103 -15.53 -13.24 6.36
N SER A 104 -14.59 -12.44 6.90
CA SER A 104 -14.85 -11.07 7.33
C SER A 104 -15.22 -10.17 6.15
N MET A 105 -14.53 -10.31 5.01
CA MET A 105 -14.82 -9.55 3.79
C MET A 105 -16.17 -9.94 3.19
N ILE A 106 -16.51 -11.23 3.17
CA ILE A 106 -17.82 -11.69 2.71
C ILE A 106 -18.90 -11.09 3.61
N ALA A 107 -18.76 -11.16 4.93
CA ALA A 107 -19.70 -10.55 5.87
C ALA A 107 -19.77 -9.02 5.72
N PHE A 108 -18.64 -8.36 5.49
CA PHE A 108 -18.57 -6.93 5.21
C PHE A 108 -19.42 -6.52 4.00
N PHE A 109 -19.40 -7.31 2.93
CA PHE A 109 -20.21 -7.07 1.72
C PHE A 109 -21.55 -7.82 1.70
N SER A 110 -21.98 -8.38 2.83
CA SER A 110 -23.25 -9.13 2.97
C SER A 110 -24.04 -8.65 4.19
N ALA A 111 -24.07 -7.34 4.41
CA ALA A 111 -24.88 -6.75 5.47
C ALA A 111 -26.36 -7.19 5.31
N PRO A 112 -26.98 -7.82 6.32
CA PRO A 112 -28.38 -8.21 6.24
C PRO A 112 -29.28 -7.01 5.94
N THR A 113 -30.21 -7.16 5.00
CA THR A 113 -31.12 -6.08 4.56
C THR A 113 -32.04 -5.57 5.67
N SER A 114 -32.17 -6.32 6.77
CA SER A 114 -32.93 -5.93 7.95
C SER A 114 -32.18 -5.00 8.90
N LEU A 115 -30.87 -4.77 8.69
CA LEU A 115 -30.09 -3.87 9.54
C LEU A 115 -30.24 -2.43 9.06
N ASP A 116 -30.79 -1.59 9.92
CA ASP A 116 -30.89 -0.15 9.74
C ASP A 116 -30.26 0.60 10.94
N GLY A 117 -30.11 1.92 10.80
CA GLY A 117 -29.61 2.79 11.85
C GLY A 117 -28.38 2.23 12.56
N LEU A 118 -28.45 2.12 13.90
CA LEU A 118 -27.35 1.63 14.74
C LEU A 118 -26.90 0.21 14.40
N GLY A 119 -27.80 -0.67 13.96
CA GLY A 119 -27.45 -2.05 13.59
C GLY A 119 -26.48 -2.11 12.43
N LEU A 120 -26.73 -1.28 11.41
CA LEU A 120 -25.83 -1.13 10.26
C LEU A 120 -24.48 -0.51 10.67
N VAL A 121 -24.48 0.48 11.58
CA VAL A 121 -23.24 1.09 12.10
C VAL A 121 -22.36 0.05 12.79
N ILE A 122 -22.94 -0.75 13.68
CA ILE A 122 -22.20 -1.78 14.43
C ILE A 122 -21.66 -2.82 13.46
N TRP A 123 -22.47 -3.27 12.51
CA TRP A 123 -22.04 -4.22 11.48
C TRP A 123 -20.85 -3.69 10.68
N PHE A 124 -20.98 -2.46 10.15
CA PHE A 124 -19.92 -1.77 9.42
C PHE A 124 -18.63 -1.69 10.25
N ALA A 125 -18.71 -1.18 11.48
CA ALA A 125 -17.56 -0.98 12.35
C ALA A 125 -16.85 -2.30 12.66
N VAL A 126 -17.60 -3.34 13.04
CA VAL A 126 -17.04 -4.65 13.39
C VAL A 126 -16.33 -5.26 12.19
N PHE A 127 -16.99 -5.34 11.03
CA PHE A 127 -16.39 -6.02 9.88
C PHE A 127 -15.31 -5.18 9.18
N ALA A 128 -15.37 -3.84 9.23
CA ALA A 128 -14.27 -2.99 8.78
C ALA A 128 -13.00 -3.25 9.60
N ILE A 129 -13.13 -3.27 10.93
CA ILE A 129 -12.01 -3.53 11.85
C ILE A 129 -11.47 -4.95 11.65
N LEU A 130 -12.34 -5.97 11.59
CA LEU A 130 -11.90 -7.36 11.38
C LEU A 130 -11.17 -7.54 10.05
N CYS A 131 -11.67 -6.92 8.97
CA CYS A 131 -11.00 -6.97 7.68
C CYS A 131 -9.59 -6.36 7.74
N GLU A 132 -9.43 -5.18 8.34
CA GLU A 132 -8.11 -4.56 8.47
C GLU A 132 -7.19 -5.37 9.39
N ALA A 133 -7.69 -5.85 10.52
CA ALA A 133 -6.90 -6.64 11.46
C ALA A 133 -6.35 -7.92 10.81
N PHE A 134 -7.18 -8.66 10.06
CA PHE A 134 -6.73 -9.87 9.36
C PHE A 134 -5.85 -9.55 8.14
N ASP A 135 -6.11 -8.46 7.41
CA ASP A 135 -5.23 -8.02 6.32
C ASP A 135 -3.84 -7.65 6.85
N SER A 136 -3.77 -6.80 7.88
CA SER A 136 -2.54 -6.41 8.54
C SER A 136 -1.77 -7.62 9.08
N MET A 137 -2.47 -8.55 9.71
CA MET A 137 -1.89 -9.82 10.15
C MET A 137 -1.27 -10.60 8.99
N LEU A 138 -1.98 -10.75 7.87
CA LEU A 138 -1.46 -11.46 6.70
C LEU A 138 -0.27 -10.74 6.09
N ASN A 139 -0.35 -9.43 5.91
CA ASN A 139 0.69 -8.62 5.29
C ASN A 139 1.98 -8.61 6.12
N ALA A 140 1.88 -8.46 7.44
CA ALA A 140 3.04 -8.53 8.34
C ALA A 140 3.74 -9.89 8.28
N ASN A 141 2.98 -10.99 8.32
CA ASN A 141 3.51 -12.34 8.25
C ASN A 141 4.08 -12.69 6.86
N TYR A 142 3.40 -12.24 5.80
CA TYR A 142 3.81 -12.43 4.42
C TYR A 142 5.11 -11.69 4.10
N GLY A 143 5.23 -10.43 4.52
CA GLY A 143 6.44 -9.63 4.35
C GLY A 143 7.63 -10.20 5.11
N ALA A 144 7.41 -10.65 6.36
CA ALA A 144 8.45 -11.23 7.19
C ALA A 144 9.06 -12.53 6.61
N LEU A 145 8.32 -13.27 5.78
CA LEU A 145 8.81 -14.50 5.12
C LEU A 145 9.82 -14.23 4.01
N LEU A 146 9.85 -13.04 3.40
CA LEU A 146 10.75 -12.72 2.28
C LEU A 146 12.24 -12.94 2.64
N PRO A 147 12.79 -12.33 3.71
CA PRO A 147 14.19 -12.56 4.09
C PRO A 147 14.45 -13.98 4.58
N GLU A 148 13.47 -14.64 5.21
CA GLU A 148 13.62 -16.01 5.73
C GLU A 148 13.69 -17.05 4.60
N LEU A 149 12.84 -16.93 3.58
CA LEU A 149 12.77 -17.84 2.44
C LEU A 149 13.89 -17.59 1.42
N PHE A 150 14.37 -16.35 1.31
CA PHE A 150 15.40 -15.96 0.36
C PHE A 150 16.59 -15.28 1.07
N PRO A 151 17.49 -16.03 1.71
CA PRO A 151 18.68 -15.49 2.36
C PRO A 151 19.64 -14.81 1.37
N GLN A 152 19.74 -15.33 0.15
CA GLN A 152 20.60 -14.80 -0.90
C GLN A 152 19.98 -13.55 -1.53
N GLU A 153 20.73 -12.43 -1.56
CA GLU A 153 20.28 -11.14 -2.08
C GLU A 153 19.69 -11.23 -3.49
N ARG A 154 20.39 -11.88 -4.43
CA ARG A 154 19.92 -12.05 -5.80
C ARG A 154 18.55 -12.74 -5.88
N ARG A 155 18.33 -13.80 -5.08
CA ARG A 155 17.04 -14.50 -5.04
C ARG A 155 15.95 -13.67 -4.38
N ARG A 156 16.30 -12.92 -3.33
CA ARG A 156 15.39 -12.01 -2.62
C ARG A 156 14.92 -10.87 -3.53
N ALA A 157 15.83 -10.28 -4.31
CA ALA A 157 15.52 -9.24 -5.28
C ALA A 157 14.55 -9.74 -6.35
N VAL A 158 14.77 -10.95 -6.87
CA VAL A 158 13.84 -11.59 -7.83
C VAL A 158 12.47 -11.85 -7.20
N ALA A 159 12.43 -12.40 -5.98
CA ALA A 159 11.18 -12.65 -5.28
C ALA A 159 10.40 -11.35 -4.99
N ASN A 160 11.09 -10.29 -4.57
CA ASN A 160 10.48 -8.99 -4.33
C ASN A 160 9.97 -8.35 -5.64
N SER A 161 10.73 -8.45 -6.74
CA SER A 161 10.31 -7.91 -8.04
C SER A 161 9.05 -8.60 -8.56
N LEU A 162 8.98 -9.94 -8.45
CA LEU A 162 7.78 -10.70 -8.79
C LEU A 162 6.60 -10.32 -7.87
N ARG A 163 6.85 -10.15 -6.56
CA ARG A 163 5.83 -9.72 -5.59
C ARG A 163 5.22 -8.39 -5.99
N GLN A 164 6.03 -7.40 -6.36
CA GLN A 164 5.56 -6.10 -6.84
C GLN A 164 4.75 -6.23 -8.14
N GLY A 165 5.19 -7.07 -9.08
CA GLY A 165 4.44 -7.34 -10.31
C GLY A 165 3.04 -7.92 -10.05
N PHE A 166 2.94 -8.89 -9.14
CA PHE A 166 1.64 -9.44 -8.72
C PHE A 166 0.79 -8.44 -7.94
N GLN A 167 1.41 -7.58 -7.11
CA GLN A 167 0.69 -6.49 -6.43
C GLN A 167 0.05 -5.53 -7.43
N LEU A 168 0.77 -5.13 -8.48
CA LEU A 168 0.23 -4.28 -9.55
C LEU A 168 -0.91 -4.96 -10.31
N ALA A 169 -0.76 -6.24 -10.65
CA ALA A 169 -1.83 -7.02 -11.29
C ALA A 169 -3.07 -7.12 -10.39
N ALA A 170 -2.88 -7.38 -9.10
CA ALA A 170 -3.96 -7.42 -8.11
C ALA A 170 -4.67 -6.06 -7.99
N LEU A 171 -3.91 -4.97 -8.00
CA LEU A 171 -4.45 -3.61 -7.97
C LEU A 171 -5.33 -3.32 -9.20
N VAL A 172 -4.90 -3.74 -10.41
CA VAL A 172 -5.73 -3.63 -11.63
C VAL A 172 -7.01 -4.43 -11.48
N ILE A 173 -6.92 -5.69 -11.04
CA ILE A 173 -8.09 -6.56 -10.85
C ILE A 173 -9.06 -5.91 -9.86
N SER A 174 -8.62 -5.51 -8.67
CA SER A 174 -9.52 -4.99 -7.64
C SER A 174 -10.06 -3.59 -7.89
N LEU A 175 -9.31 -2.71 -8.54
CA LEU A 175 -9.75 -1.32 -8.69
C LEU A 175 -10.43 -1.06 -10.03
N ALA A 176 -9.96 -1.74 -11.09
CA ALA A 176 -10.55 -1.58 -12.40
C ALA A 176 -11.68 -2.59 -12.63
N VAL A 177 -11.52 -3.86 -12.24
CA VAL A 177 -12.48 -4.92 -12.60
C VAL A 177 -13.63 -5.03 -11.60
N THR A 178 -13.44 -4.70 -10.32
CA THR A 178 -14.51 -4.78 -9.30
C THR A 178 -15.77 -4.01 -9.70
N PRO A 179 -15.73 -2.71 -10.10
CA PRO A 179 -16.93 -1.99 -10.52
C PRO A 179 -17.73 -2.71 -11.62
N LEU A 180 -17.04 -3.32 -12.59
CA LEU A 180 -17.67 -4.10 -13.66
C LEU A 180 -18.35 -5.37 -13.12
N LEU A 181 -17.65 -6.12 -12.25
CA LEU A 181 -18.18 -7.35 -11.67
C LEU A 181 -19.41 -7.09 -10.81
N THR A 182 -19.36 -6.05 -9.99
CA THR A 182 -20.42 -5.75 -9.01
C THR A 182 -21.67 -5.16 -9.66
N THR A 183 -21.53 -4.39 -10.75
CA THR A 183 -22.66 -3.65 -11.35
C THR A 183 -23.17 -4.16 -12.70
N LYS A 184 -22.39 -4.96 -13.44
CA LYS A 184 -22.79 -5.47 -14.77
C LYS A 184 -22.79 -6.99 -14.89
N VAL A 185 -21.98 -7.70 -14.10
CA VAL A 185 -21.84 -9.16 -14.23
C VAL A 185 -22.67 -9.90 -13.18
N PHE A 186 -22.52 -9.53 -11.91
CA PHE A 186 -23.14 -10.25 -10.78
C PHE A 186 -24.24 -9.47 -10.06
N GLY A 187 -24.44 -8.20 -10.40
CA GLY A 187 -25.40 -7.32 -9.75
C GLY A 187 -25.77 -6.14 -10.62
N THR A 188 -26.33 -5.11 -10.00
CA THR A 188 -26.74 -3.83 -10.59
C THR A 188 -26.20 -2.68 -9.73
N GLU A 189 -26.33 -1.43 -10.20
CA GLU A 189 -25.80 -0.26 -9.46
C GLU A 189 -26.46 -0.01 -8.10
N GLU A 190 -27.64 -0.57 -7.88
CA GLU A 190 -28.44 -0.38 -6.66
C GLU A 190 -28.43 -1.62 -5.75
N THR A 191 -27.84 -2.74 -6.20
CA THR A 191 -27.90 -4.00 -5.44
C THR A 191 -26.58 -4.34 -4.78
N THR A 192 -26.67 -4.89 -3.57
CA THR A 192 -25.52 -5.37 -2.81
C THR A 192 -25.03 -6.76 -3.25
N THR A 193 -25.88 -7.54 -3.92
CA THR A 193 -25.60 -8.91 -4.37
C THR A 193 -24.32 -9.03 -5.20
N GLY A 194 -24.07 -8.07 -6.10
CA GLY A 194 -22.86 -8.07 -6.92
C GLY A 194 -21.57 -7.94 -6.10
N PHE A 195 -21.61 -7.15 -5.02
CA PHE A 195 -20.50 -7.03 -4.07
C PHE A 195 -20.31 -8.31 -3.27
N THR A 196 -21.40 -8.92 -2.79
CA THR A 196 -21.34 -10.21 -2.08
C THR A 196 -20.70 -11.30 -2.93
N ILE A 197 -21.16 -11.50 -4.17
CA ILE A 197 -20.63 -12.53 -5.08
C ILE A 197 -19.16 -12.25 -5.40
N THR A 198 -18.82 -10.99 -5.68
CA THR A 198 -17.43 -10.60 -5.94
C THR A 198 -16.53 -10.85 -4.72
N ALA A 199 -17.03 -10.58 -3.51
CA ALA A 199 -16.31 -10.85 -2.26
C ALA A 199 -16.11 -12.35 -2.04
N ILE A 200 -17.09 -13.20 -2.37
CA ILE A 200 -16.94 -14.66 -2.30
C ILE A 200 -15.84 -15.13 -3.26
N ILE A 201 -15.85 -14.65 -4.50
CA ILE A 201 -14.84 -15.01 -5.52
C ILE A 201 -13.44 -14.55 -5.09
N TYR A 202 -13.31 -13.28 -4.69
CA TYR A 202 -12.03 -12.70 -4.27
C TYR A 202 -11.51 -13.34 -2.98
N GLY A 203 -12.40 -13.64 -2.02
CA GLY A 203 -12.07 -14.36 -0.80
C GLY A 203 -11.59 -15.78 -1.09
N ALA A 204 -12.27 -16.51 -1.97
CA ALA A 204 -11.86 -17.86 -2.39
C ALA A 204 -10.49 -17.84 -3.08
N ILE A 205 -10.25 -16.89 -4.00
CA ILE A 205 -8.95 -16.69 -4.65
C ILE A 205 -7.88 -16.39 -3.60
N ALA A 206 -8.15 -15.47 -2.67
CA ALA A 206 -7.20 -15.07 -1.63
C ALA A 206 -6.80 -16.24 -0.73
N VAL A 207 -7.77 -17.03 -0.28
CA VAL A 207 -7.52 -18.26 0.48
C VAL A 207 -6.70 -19.24 -0.34
N ALA A 208 -7.08 -19.52 -1.59
CA ALA A 208 -6.38 -20.48 -2.42
C ALA A 208 -4.90 -20.11 -2.65
N VAL A 209 -4.61 -18.86 -3.01
CA VAL A 209 -3.23 -18.42 -3.29
C VAL A 209 -2.38 -18.30 -2.03
N ILE A 210 -2.95 -17.85 -0.90
CA ILE A 210 -2.20 -17.77 0.37
C ILE A 210 -1.93 -19.18 0.90
N LEU A 211 -2.89 -20.09 0.88
CA LEU A 211 -2.66 -21.47 1.30
C LEU A 211 -1.64 -22.16 0.40
N PHE A 212 -1.74 -21.98 -0.92
CA PHE A 212 -0.75 -22.50 -1.86
C PHE A 212 0.66 -21.99 -1.57
N MET A 213 0.81 -20.69 -1.30
CA MET A 213 2.08 -20.07 -0.94
C MET A 213 2.58 -20.57 0.43
N ALA A 214 1.72 -20.58 1.45
CA ALA A 214 2.06 -20.98 2.81
C ALA A 214 2.51 -22.44 2.87
N PHE A 215 1.79 -23.36 2.21
CA PHE A 215 2.21 -24.76 2.15
C PHE A 215 3.47 -24.98 1.31
N SER A 216 3.75 -24.09 0.34
CA SER A 216 4.99 -24.11 -0.46
C SER A 216 6.19 -23.47 0.25
N ALA A 217 5.97 -22.60 1.22
CA ALA A 217 7.03 -21.98 2.01
C ALA A 217 7.80 -23.07 2.79
N LYS A 218 9.10 -22.91 3.00
CA LYS A 218 9.90 -23.78 3.88
C LYS A 218 10.70 -22.91 4.85
N GLU A 219 10.05 -22.54 5.95
CA GLU A 219 10.64 -21.77 7.04
C GLU A 219 11.87 -22.47 7.63
N ASN A 220 12.94 -21.70 7.87
CA ASN A 220 14.16 -22.19 8.49
C ASN A 220 14.18 -21.80 9.99
N PRO A 221 14.23 -22.77 10.93
CA PRO A 221 14.23 -22.50 12.37
C PRO A 221 15.36 -21.59 12.86
N ARG A 222 16.45 -21.43 12.09
CA ARG A 222 17.62 -20.61 12.48
C ARG A 222 17.37 -19.10 12.51
N TYR A 223 16.30 -18.59 11.88
CA TYR A 223 15.92 -17.17 11.96
C TYR A 223 15.20 -16.78 13.27
N SER A 224 15.15 -17.70 14.25
CA SER A 224 14.43 -17.56 15.53
C SER A 224 15.20 -16.76 16.61
N THR A 225 16.49 -16.46 16.42
CA THR A 225 17.40 -16.06 17.52
C THR A 225 17.91 -14.63 17.49
N THR A 226 17.42 -13.74 16.63
CA THR A 226 17.92 -12.35 16.62
C THR A 226 17.37 -11.57 17.82
N GLU A 227 18.26 -11.15 18.72
CA GLU A 227 17.94 -10.29 19.87
C GLU A 227 17.24 -9.01 19.41
N ARG A 228 16.16 -8.64 20.11
CA ARG A 228 15.45 -7.40 19.82
C ARG A 228 16.19 -6.21 20.42
N PRO A 229 16.40 -5.12 19.66
CA PRO A 229 16.87 -3.87 20.25
C PRO A 229 15.85 -3.30 21.25
N ARG A 230 16.32 -2.44 22.15
CA ARG A 230 15.54 -1.81 23.24
C ARG A 230 14.42 -0.89 22.70
N PHE A 231 13.27 -1.49 22.37
CA PHE A 231 12.11 -0.91 21.67
C PHE A 231 11.73 0.53 22.07
N PHE A 232 11.47 0.79 23.36
CA PHE A 232 10.92 2.07 23.81
C PHE A 232 11.91 3.24 23.75
N ARG A 233 13.19 3.01 24.05
CA ARG A 233 14.21 4.07 24.02
C ARG A 233 14.50 4.53 22.58
N THR A 234 14.39 3.61 21.63
CA THR A 234 14.63 3.89 20.22
C THR A 234 13.46 4.67 19.58
N ILE A 235 12.21 4.40 19.97
CA ILE A 235 11.04 5.17 19.47
C ILE A 235 11.16 6.64 19.85
N GLY A 236 11.54 6.94 21.11
CA GLY A 236 11.73 8.32 21.56
C GLY A 236 12.76 9.09 20.74
N ALA A 237 13.86 8.45 20.34
CA ALA A 237 14.88 9.06 19.49
C ALA A 237 14.38 9.35 18.06
N ILE A 238 13.54 8.47 17.51
CA ILE A 238 12.94 8.66 16.17
C ILE A 238 11.96 9.84 16.19
N LEU A 239 11.07 9.88 17.19
CA LEU A 239 10.07 10.95 17.32
C LEU A 239 10.70 12.31 17.63
N ALA A 240 11.88 12.35 18.23
CA ALA A 240 12.64 13.57 18.46
C ALA A 240 13.32 14.10 17.17
N ASN A 241 13.41 13.31 16.10
CA ASN A 241 14.06 13.72 14.86
C ASN A 241 13.11 14.59 14.01
N PRO A 242 13.42 15.88 13.78
CA PRO A 242 12.54 16.75 12.99
C PRO A 242 12.41 16.31 11.53
N ARG A 243 13.43 15.61 10.97
CA ARG A 243 13.38 15.11 9.59
C ARG A 243 12.32 14.02 9.43
N PHE A 244 12.16 13.16 10.44
CA PHE A 244 11.14 12.13 10.47
C PHE A 244 9.73 12.74 10.30
N TRP A 245 9.43 13.81 11.04
CA TRP A 245 8.14 14.50 10.93
C TRP A 245 7.95 15.17 9.58
N THR A 246 8.94 15.89 9.06
CA THR A 246 8.79 16.58 7.77
C THR A 246 8.54 15.61 6.61
N ILE A 247 9.28 14.50 6.53
CA ILE A 247 9.12 13.48 5.49
C ILE A 247 7.84 12.67 5.72
N GLY A 248 7.57 12.32 6.97
CA GLY A 248 6.37 11.59 7.34
C GLY A 248 5.09 12.32 7.02
N VAL A 249 5.01 13.62 7.33
CA VAL A 249 3.85 14.47 7.00
C VAL A 249 3.73 14.67 5.49
N ALA A 250 4.84 14.89 4.77
CA ALA A 250 4.79 14.96 3.30
C ALA A 250 4.29 13.65 2.69
N GLY A 251 4.76 12.51 3.20
CA GLY A 251 4.27 11.17 2.82
C GLY A 251 2.81 10.95 3.18
N ALA A 252 2.34 11.43 4.34
CA ALA A 252 0.95 11.40 4.75
C ALA A 252 0.06 12.20 3.81
N CYS A 253 0.48 13.41 3.41
CA CYS A 253 -0.24 14.24 2.44
C CYS A 253 -0.44 13.50 1.11
N TYR A 254 0.63 12.88 0.59
CA TYR A 254 0.55 12.06 -0.62
C TYR A 254 -0.34 10.82 -0.43
N GLY A 255 -0.15 10.08 0.66
CA GLY A 255 -0.92 8.86 0.96
C GLY A 255 -2.40 9.15 1.16
N SER A 256 -2.74 10.24 1.85
CA SER A 256 -4.12 10.70 2.07
C SER A 256 -4.77 11.14 0.75
N ALA A 257 -4.05 11.88 -0.09
CA ALA A 257 -4.54 12.26 -1.42
C ALA A 257 -4.88 11.02 -2.27
N MET A 258 -4.01 10.00 -2.27
CA MET A 258 -4.26 8.76 -3.00
C MET A 258 -5.35 7.90 -2.35
N ALA A 259 -5.49 7.92 -1.02
CA ALA A 259 -6.58 7.25 -0.32
C ALA A 259 -7.95 7.85 -0.66
N LEU A 260 -8.03 9.19 -0.78
CA LEU A 260 -9.22 9.88 -1.26
C LEU A 260 -9.55 9.53 -2.71
N VAL A 261 -8.54 9.51 -3.59
CA VAL A 261 -8.72 9.07 -4.99
C VAL A 261 -9.26 7.66 -5.04
N LEU A 262 -8.67 6.75 -4.28
CA LEU A 262 -9.07 5.35 -4.20
C LEU A 262 -10.53 5.19 -3.76
N ALA A 263 -10.93 5.88 -2.68
CA ALA A 263 -12.24 5.74 -2.08
C ALA A 263 -13.35 6.51 -2.82
N GLY A 264 -13.00 7.62 -3.49
CA GLY A 264 -13.96 8.52 -4.14
C GLY A 264 -14.19 8.25 -5.62
N LEU A 265 -13.33 7.48 -6.29
CA LEU A 265 -13.36 7.34 -7.75
C LEU A 265 -14.71 6.86 -8.28
N GLN A 266 -15.29 5.84 -7.64
CA GLN A 266 -16.57 5.27 -8.07
C GLN A 266 -17.73 6.29 -7.93
N LEU A 267 -17.72 7.08 -6.87
CA LEU A 267 -18.73 8.10 -6.59
C LEU A 267 -18.57 9.33 -7.47
N TYR A 268 -17.33 9.68 -7.83
CA TYR A 268 -17.07 10.71 -8.84
C TYR A 268 -17.63 10.32 -10.22
N VAL A 269 -17.45 9.05 -10.63
CA VAL A 269 -18.03 8.57 -11.90
C VAL A 269 -19.55 8.59 -11.84
N ARG A 270 -20.15 8.13 -10.73
CA ARG A 270 -21.61 8.12 -10.51
C ARG A 270 -22.22 9.52 -10.51
N TYR A 271 -21.73 10.41 -9.63
CA TYR A 271 -22.36 11.71 -9.39
C TYR A 271 -21.79 12.84 -10.23
N SER A 272 -20.47 12.93 -10.36
CA SER A 272 -19.83 14.08 -11.03
C SER A 272 -19.85 13.96 -12.55
N LEU A 273 -19.70 12.74 -13.08
CA LEU A 273 -19.78 12.47 -14.52
C LEU A 273 -21.18 12.00 -14.97
N GLY A 274 -22.04 11.55 -14.04
CA GLY A 274 -23.35 10.99 -14.38
C GLY A 274 -23.27 9.71 -15.20
N LEU A 275 -22.22 8.89 -14.97
CA LEU A 275 -21.94 7.68 -15.73
C LEU A 275 -22.09 6.42 -14.86
N PRO A 276 -22.29 5.25 -15.48
CA PRO A 276 -22.31 3.99 -14.75
C PRO A 276 -21.01 3.77 -13.96
N VAL A 277 -21.12 3.25 -12.73
CA VAL A 277 -19.98 3.01 -11.83
C VAL A 277 -18.94 2.09 -12.49
N SER A 278 -19.38 1.18 -13.37
CA SER A 278 -18.49 0.32 -14.16
C SER A 278 -17.43 1.07 -14.97
N ASP A 279 -17.73 2.31 -15.37
CA ASP A 279 -16.84 3.11 -16.22
C ASP A 279 -15.63 3.65 -15.45
N ALA A 280 -15.65 3.58 -14.12
CA ALA A 280 -14.48 3.79 -13.27
C ALA A 280 -13.31 2.85 -13.65
N LEU A 281 -13.61 1.68 -14.23
CA LEU A 281 -12.64 0.77 -14.81
C LEU A 281 -11.70 1.48 -15.78
N PHE A 282 -12.25 2.25 -16.73
CA PHE A 282 -11.47 2.87 -17.80
C PHE A 282 -10.57 3.98 -17.27
N LEU A 283 -11.10 4.78 -16.34
CA LEU A 283 -10.34 5.85 -15.70
C LEU A 283 -9.18 5.28 -14.87
N GLN A 284 -9.46 4.25 -14.06
CA GLN A 284 -8.44 3.59 -13.25
C GLN A 284 -7.39 2.87 -14.11
N ALA A 285 -7.80 2.20 -15.18
CA ALA A 285 -6.90 1.54 -16.12
C ALA A 285 -5.96 2.54 -16.80
N ALA A 286 -6.46 3.72 -17.18
CA ALA A 286 -5.64 4.78 -17.77
C ALA A 286 -4.58 5.30 -16.77
N VAL A 287 -4.98 5.58 -15.53
CA VAL A 287 -4.06 6.02 -14.45
C VAL A 287 -2.97 4.98 -14.24
N ILE A 288 -3.33 3.70 -14.11
CA ILE A 288 -2.36 2.62 -13.86
C ILE A 288 -1.42 2.43 -15.05
N LEU A 289 -1.95 2.37 -16.28
CA LEU A 289 -1.14 2.16 -17.48
C LEU A 289 -0.11 3.28 -17.65
N VAL A 290 -0.55 4.54 -17.52
CA VAL A 290 0.36 5.69 -17.59
C VAL A 290 1.35 5.68 -16.44
N SER A 291 0.95 5.22 -15.25
CA SER A 291 1.86 5.13 -14.10
C SER A 291 2.98 4.12 -14.33
N VAL A 292 2.66 2.94 -14.87
CA VAL A 292 3.65 1.90 -15.18
C VAL A 292 4.64 2.39 -16.24
N LEU A 293 4.15 3.02 -17.31
CA LEU A 293 4.99 3.59 -18.36
C LEU A 293 5.83 4.76 -17.84
N GLY A 294 5.22 5.63 -17.02
CA GLY A 294 5.83 6.80 -16.41
C GLY A 294 7.00 6.46 -15.50
N LEU A 295 6.97 5.30 -14.81
CA LEU A 295 8.04 4.86 -13.93
C LEU A 295 9.40 4.78 -14.63
N ILE A 296 9.42 4.36 -15.90
CA ILE A 296 10.65 4.29 -16.71
C ILE A 296 11.18 5.70 -17.00
N GLY A 297 10.28 6.64 -17.28
CA GLY A 297 10.61 8.05 -17.49
C GLY A 297 11.19 8.67 -16.21
N TRP A 298 10.49 8.51 -15.10
CA TRP A 298 10.91 9.05 -13.80
C TRP A 298 12.23 8.48 -13.29
N THR A 299 12.48 7.18 -13.48
CA THR A 299 13.77 6.57 -13.13
C THR A 299 14.93 7.25 -13.88
N ARG A 300 14.75 7.66 -15.14
CA ARG A 300 15.77 8.43 -15.88
C ARG A 300 15.94 9.83 -15.32
N VAL A 301 14.86 10.48 -14.87
CA VAL A 301 14.93 11.81 -14.23
C VAL A 301 15.66 11.73 -12.88
N VAL A 302 15.37 10.72 -12.05
CA VAL A 302 16.09 10.47 -10.80
C VAL A 302 17.60 10.35 -11.07
N ARG A 303 18.00 9.56 -12.06
CA ARG A 303 19.41 9.36 -12.40
C ARG A 303 20.12 10.62 -12.91
N ARG A 304 19.40 11.55 -13.55
CA ARG A 304 19.98 12.76 -14.15
C ARG A 304 19.96 13.98 -13.23
N LYS A 305 18.92 14.13 -12.41
CA LYS A 305 18.68 15.34 -11.58
C LYS A 305 18.63 15.05 -10.08
N GLY A 306 18.81 13.80 -9.68
CA GLY A 306 18.75 13.36 -8.29
C GLY A 306 17.33 13.11 -7.78
N ALA A 307 17.23 12.29 -6.73
CA ALA A 307 15.97 11.88 -6.13
C ALA A 307 15.16 13.06 -5.55
N ALA A 308 15.83 14.02 -4.89
CA ALA A 308 15.17 15.14 -4.21
C ALA A 308 14.47 16.10 -5.18
N PHE A 309 15.14 16.46 -6.28
CA PHE A 309 14.55 17.27 -7.34
C PHE A 309 13.34 16.54 -7.95
N THR A 310 13.53 15.27 -8.24
CA THR A 310 12.51 14.44 -8.89
C THR A 310 11.26 14.29 -8.03
N TRP A 311 11.42 14.08 -6.72
CA TRP A 311 10.32 13.98 -5.77
C TRP A 311 9.52 15.28 -5.66
N ARG A 312 10.21 16.43 -5.60
CA ARG A 312 9.55 17.75 -5.60
C ARG A 312 8.79 18.03 -6.89
N LEU A 313 9.38 17.66 -8.03
CA LEU A 313 8.73 17.79 -9.33
C LEU A 313 7.49 16.88 -9.42
N ALA A 314 7.58 15.65 -8.93
CA ALA A 314 6.48 14.70 -8.91
C ALA A 314 5.29 15.22 -8.10
N PHE A 315 5.53 15.81 -6.92
CA PHE A 315 4.49 16.48 -6.14
C PHE A 315 3.79 17.60 -6.89
N VAL A 316 4.55 18.48 -7.55
CA VAL A 316 4.00 19.60 -8.32
C VAL A 316 3.17 19.10 -9.51
N LEU A 317 3.66 18.10 -10.23
CA LEU A 317 2.94 17.52 -11.36
C LEU A 317 1.67 16.77 -10.90
N LEU A 318 1.74 16.05 -9.79
CA LEU A 318 0.58 15.39 -9.20
C LEU A 318 -0.47 16.42 -8.77
N ALA A 319 -0.08 17.49 -8.07
CA ALA A 319 -1.00 18.57 -7.74
C ALA A 319 -1.64 19.17 -9.01
N ALA A 320 -0.83 19.57 -9.99
CA ALA A 320 -1.32 20.16 -11.23
C ALA A 320 -2.29 19.24 -11.99
N SER A 321 -2.13 17.92 -11.89
CA SER A 321 -2.98 16.95 -12.59
C SER A 321 -4.43 16.89 -12.10
N PHE A 322 -4.72 17.30 -10.86
CA PHE A 322 -6.09 17.35 -10.35
C PHE A 322 -6.91 18.51 -10.92
N VAL A 323 -6.26 19.58 -11.40
CA VAL A 323 -6.93 20.75 -11.99
C VAL A 323 -7.75 20.38 -13.23
N PRO A 324 -7.19 19.75 -14.29
CA PRO A 324 -7.98 19.35 -15.45
C PRO A 324 -9.02 18.27 -15.10
N LEU A 325 -8.76 17.43 -14.08
CA LEU A 325 -9.73 16.42 -13.65
C LEU A 325 -10.99 17.07 -13.07
N PHE A 326 -10.86 18.17 -12.32
CA PHE A 326 -12.00 18.91 -11.78
C PHE A 326 -12.97 19.42 -12.86
N PHE A 327 -12.44 19.82 -14.03
CA PHE A 327 -13.23 20.32 -15.16
C PHE A 327 -13.67 19.23 -16.15
N ALA A 328 -13.35 17.96 -15.89
CA ALA A 328 -13.80 16.87 -16.74
C ALA A 328 -15.33 16.73 -16.67
N ASN A 329 -15.98 16.57 -17.83
CA ASN A 329 -17.44 16.48 -17.95
C ASN A 329 -17.88 15.29 -18.81
N SER A 330 -16.94 14.49 -19.28
CA SER A 330 -17.19 13.28 -20.07
C SER A 330 -16.16 12.22 -19.73
N LEU A 331 -16.47 10.95 -20.01
CA LEU A 331 -15.55 9.84 -19.78
C LEU A 331 -14.18 10.08 -20.43
N LEU A 332 -14.16 10.57 -21.67
CA LEU A 332 -12.92 10.83 -22.40
C LEU A 332 -12.09 11.93 -21.72
N THR A 333 -12.70 13.06 -21.37
CA THR A 333 -11.99 14.15 -20.68
C THR A 333 -11.47 13.71 -19.31
N ALA A 334 -12.24 12.88 -18.59
CA ALA A 334 -11.81 12.30 -17.33
C ALA A 334 -10.63 11.33 -17.52
N ILE A 335 -10.65 10.47 -18.53
CA ILE A 335 -9.54 9.56 -18.86
C ILE A 335 -8.27 10.34 -19.19
N LEU A 336 -8.36 11.39 -20.00
CA LEU A 336 -7.21 12.22 -20.36
C LEU A 336 -6.63 12.94 -19.14
N ALA A 337 -7.50 13.48 -18.27
CA ALA A 337 -7.07 14.10 -17.01
C ALA A 337 -6.49 13.07 -16.02
N GLY A 338 -7.10 11.89 -15.90
CA GLY A 338 -6.61 10.77 -15.09
C GLY A 338 -5.25 10.26 -15.57
N ALA A 339 -4.98 10.26 -16.87
CA ALA A 339 -3.66 9.95 -17.38
C ALA A 339 -2.60 10.93 -16.85
N LEU A 340 -2.91 12.22 -16.72
CA LEU A 340 -2.01 13.20 -16.08
C LEU A 340 -1.78 12.89 -14.59
N VAL A 341 -2.82 12.44 -13.88
CA VAL A 341 -2.70 11.94 -12.50
C VAL A 341 -1.72 10.76 -12.45
N GLY A 342 -1.80 9.83 -13.42
CA GLY A 342 -0.85 8.72 -13.55
C GLY A 342 0.60 9.15 -13.73
N VAL A 343 0.86 10.24 -14.47
CA VAL A 343 2.21 10.80 -14.62
C VAL A 343 2.73 11.33 -13.28
N GLY A 344 1.93 12.10 -12.53
CA GLY A 344 2.32 12.59 -11.20
C GLY A 344 2.49 11.45 -10.19
N TYR A 345 1.56 10.50 -10.20
CA TYR A 345 1.53 9.35 -9.31
C TYR A 345 2.76 8.45 -9.50
N SER A 346 3.15 8.16 -10.74
CA SER A 346 4.36 7.37 -11.01
C SER A 346 5.65 8.03 -10.54
N GLY A 347 5.73 9.37 -10.58
CA GLY A 347 6.87 10.10 -10.04
C GLY A 347 6.98 9.93 -8.53
N MET A 348 5.85 9.99 -7.84
CA MET A 348 5.78 9.75 -6.40
C MET A 348 6.11 8.30 -6.05
N LEU A 349 5.59 7.32 -6.80
CA LEU A 349 5.96 5.92 -6.63
C LEU A 349 7.46 5.66 -6.81
N ALA A 350 8.10 6.33 -7.77
CA ALA A 350 9.53 6.17 -8.03
C ALA A 350 10.43 6.75 -6.92
N THR A 351 9.94 7.76 -6.21
CA THR A 351 10.78 8.61 -5.36
C THR A 351 10.45 8.52 -3.88
N ASN A 352 9.19 8.34 -3.48
CA ASN A 352 8.78 8.40 -2.07
C ASN A 352 9.51 7.34 -1.21
N ASP A 353 9.50 6.09 -1.64
CA ASP A 353 10.19 5.00 -0.94
C ASP A 353 11.72 5.20 -0.93
N LEU A 354 12.26 5.75 -2.01
CA LEU A 354 13.69 6.07 -2.12
C LEU A 354 14.10 7.18 -1.14
N ILE A 355 13.29 8.22 -0.98
CA ILE A 355 13.54 9.31 -0.02
C ILE A 355 13.49 8.80 1.41
N VAL A 356 12.50 7.96 1.74
CA VAL A 356 12.39 7.32 3.06
C VAL A 356 13.63 6.46 3.34
N ALA A 357 14.06 5.64 2.37
CA ALA A 357 15.27 4.81 2.49
C ALA A 357 16.54 5.65 2.72
N ARG A 358 16.75 6.74 1.97
CA ARG A 358 17.93 7.61 2.15
C ARG A 358 18.01 8.23 3.55
N VAL A 359 16.86 8.54 4.16
CA VAL A 359 16.81 9.10 5.51
C VAL A 359 17.04 8.04 6.57
N LEU A 360 16.54 6.82 6.34
CA LEU A 360 16.86 5.65 7.16
C LEU A 360 18.37 5.39 7.19
N ASP A 361 19.02 5.42 6.02
CA ASP A 361 20.47 5.19 5.90
C ASP A 361 21.29 6.29 6.60
N ASP A 362 20.89 7.56 6.47
CA ASP A 362 21.58 8.68 7.14
C ASP A 362 21.42 8.60 8.67
N ASP A 363 20.26 8.18 9.17
CA ASP A 363 20.06 7.99 10.62
C ASP A 363 20.88 6.80 11.17
N ALA A 364 20.88 5.68 10.45
CA ALA A 364 21.66 4.50 10.80
C ALA A 364 23.17 4.79 10.88
N ARG A 365 23.69 5.62 9.96
CA ARG A 365 25.10 6.06 9.99
C ARG A 365 25.43 6.92 11.20
N ARG A 366 24.54 7.83 11.61
CA ARG A 366 24.79 8.74 12.74
C ARG A 366 24.76 8.04 14.08
N HIS A 367 23.90 7.03 14.22
CA HIS A 367 23.69 6.36 15.49
C HIS A 367 24.36 4.98 15.58
N GLY A 368 24.94 4.47 14.49
CA GLY A 368 25.66 3.19 14.47
C GLY A 368 24.79 1.94 14.68
N GLU A 369 23.46 2.10 14.71
CA GLU A 369 22.50 1.03 14.92
C GLU A 369 21.52 0.98 13.75
N HIS A 370 21.34 -0.22 13.16
CA HIS A 370 20.35 -0.45 12.11
C HIS A 370 18.95 -0.55 12.75
N ARG A 371 18.21 0.57 12.74
CA ARG A 371 16.88 0.73 13.36
C ARG A 371 15.72 0.73 12.35
N GLU A 372 15.98 0.22 11.14
CA GLU A 372 15.07 0.27 9.99
C GLU A 372 13.64 -0.19 10.30
N GLY A 373 13.49 -1.35 10.95
CA GLY A 373 12.17 -1.91 11.26
C GLY A 373 11.33 -1.00 12.18
N LEU A 374 11.98 -0.25 13.08
CA LEU A 374 11.28 0.63 14.01
C LEU A 374 10.85 1.93 13.33
N PHE A 375 11.71 2.48 12.47
CA PHE A 375 11.34 3.62 11.64
C PHE A 375 10.22 3.28 10.66
N LEU A 376 10.27 2.12 10.00
CA LEU A 376 9.19 1.67 9.12
C LEU A 376 7.87 1.53 9.88
N SER A 377 7.92 1.01 11.11
CA SER A 377 6.77 0.95 12.02
C SER A 377 6.25 2.35 12.40
N ALA A 378 7.17 3.29 12.66
CA ALA A 378 6.83 4.69 12.96
C ALA A 378 6.26 5.41 11.72
N PHE A 379 6.73 5.13 10.51
CA PHE A 379 6.12 5.65 9.28
C PHE A 379 4.71 5.10 9.04
N GLY A 380 4.43 3.89 9.51
CA GLY A 380 3.08 3.33 9.52
C GLY A 380 2.05 4.18 10.29
N PHE A 381 2.47 5.01 11.25
CA PHE A 381 1.59 5.99 11.91
C PHE A 381 0.99 6.98 10.91
N PHE A 382 1.79 7.51 9.98
CA PHE A 382 1.33 8.45 8.96
C PHE A 382 0.33 7.82 7.99
N GLY A 383 0.44 6.52 7.74
CA GLY A 383 -0.54 5.78 6.94
C GLY A 383 -1.94 5.78 7.57
N ARG A 384 -2.04 5.82 8.91
CA ARG A 384 -3.32 5.83 9.64
C ARG A 384 -4.03 7.16 9.59
N LEU A 385 -3.27 8.25 9.45
CA LEU A 385 -3.84 9.57 9.21
C LEU A 385 -4.69 9.60 7.94
N ASN A 386 -4.36 8.75 6.94
CA ASN A 386 -5.13 8.68 5.70
C ASN A 386 -6.60 8.30 5.96
N ALA A 387 -6.87 7.34 6.84
CA ALA A 387 -8.23 6.92 7.18
C ALA A 387 -9.02 8.05 7.85
N ILE A 388 -8.38 8.79 8.76
CA ILE A 388 -8.97 9.95 9.44
C ILE A 388 -9.27 11.05 8.42
N VAL A 389 -8.31 11.38 7.55
CA VAL A 389 -8.47 12.40 6.50
C VAL A 389 -9.61 12.02 5.56
N THR A 390 -9.70 10.76 5.12
CA THR A 390 -10.80 10.28 4.27
C THR A 390 -12.16 10.40 4.98
N GLY A 391 -12.25 10.01 6.26
CA GLY A 391 -13.48 10.13 7.04
C GLY A 391 -13.93 11.59 7.23
N LEU A 392 -12.98 12.48 7.57
CA LEU A 392 -13.25 13.92 7.72
C LEU A 392 -13.62 14.58 6.40
N ALA A 393 -12.92 14.23 5.31
CA ALA A 393 -13.22 14.69 3.97
C ALA A 393 -14.64 14.30 3.57
N LEU A 394 -15.08 13.07 3.88
CA LEU A 394 -16.43 12.63 3.56
C LEU A 394 -17.48 13.35 4.42
N ALA A 395 -17.25 13.46 5.74
CA ALA A 395 -18.15 14.16 6.64
C ALA A 395 -18.30 15.65 6.28
N SER A 396 -17.24 16.27 5.74
CA SER A 396 -17.30 17.66 5.27
C SER A 396 -18.25 17.85 4.08
N LEU A 397 -18.52 16.80 3.28
CA LEU A 397 -19.44 16.90 2.16
C LEU A 397 -20.89 17.12 2.63
N GLY A 398 -21.28 16.51 3.75
CA GLY A 398 -22.58 16.76 4.38
C GLY A 398 -22.74 18.20 4.83
N VAL A 399 -21.69 18.80 5.40
CA VAL A 399 -21.73 20.18 5.90
C VAL A 399 -21.76 21.21 4.76
N PHE A 400 -20.92 21.02 3.73
CA PHE A 400 -20.76 22.02 2.67
C PHE A 400 -21.72 21.84 1.48
N PHE A 401 -22.15 20.61 1.19
CA PHE A 401 -22.94 20.28 0.00
C PHE A 401 -24.27 19.57 0.33
N GLY A 402 -24.49 19.19 1.59
CA GLY A 402 -25.70 18.47 2.01
C GLY A 402 -25.71 16.98 1.65
N TYR A 403 -24.58 16.40 1.25
CA TYR A 403 -24.48 14.97 0.97
C TYR A 403 -24.35 14.18 2.29
N TRP A 404 -25.44 13.59 2.76
CA TRP A 404 -25.45 12.80 4.00
C TRP A 404 -25.36 11.29 3.76
N SER A 405 -25.94 10.80 2.67
CA SER A 405 -25.85 9.41 2.22
C SER A 405 -26.37 9.30 0.77
N GLY A 406 -26.37 8.12 0.17
CA GLY A 406 -27.02 7.93 -1.14
C GLY A 406 -28.54 8.10 -1.11
N ASP A 407 -29.18 7.93 0.05
CA ASP A 407 -30.61 8.20 0.27
C ASP A 407 -30.92 9.70 0.39
N ASP A 408 -29.94 10.48 0.89
CA ASP A 408 -30.01 11.94 1.01
C ASP A 408 -28.75 12.59 0.39
N PRO A 409 -28.67 12.63 -0.96
CA PRO A 409 -27.48 13.11 -1.66
C PRO A 409 -27.38 14.65 -1.68
N GLY A 410 -28.36 15.38 -1.14
CA GLY A 410 -28.42 16.83 -1.15
C GLY A 410 -28.65 17.42 -2.55
N THR A 411 -28.40 18.72 -2.70
CA THR A 411 -28.72 19.48 -3.93
C THR A 411 -27.59 19.52 -4.96
N ALA A 412 -26.36 19.18 -4.57
CA ALA A 412 -25.18 19.25 -5.44
C ALA A 412 -24.19 18.09 -5.20
N PRO A 413 -24.63 16.82 -5.31
CA PRO A 413 -23.76 15.66 -5.12
C PRO A 413 -22.65 15.57 -6.17
N ASP A 414 -22.89 16.11 -7.38
CA ASP A 414 -21.91 16.21 -8.45
C ASP A 414 -20.69 17.04 -8.03
N LEU A 415 -20.91 18.21 -7.45
CA LEU A 415 -19.86 19.10 -6.96
C LEU A 415 -19.20 18.53 -5.70
N ALA A 416 -19.96 17.89 -4.81
CA ALA A 416 -19.44 17.25 -3.62
C ALA A 416 -18.33 16.25 -3.95
N PHE A 417 -18.58 15.34 -4.90
CA PHE A 417 -17.58 14.35 -5.30
C PHE A 417 -16.48 14.90 -6.24
N ARG A 418 -16.71 16.01 -6.96
CA ARG A 418 -15.64 16.76 -7.64
C ARG A 418 -14.66 17.34 -6.62
N VAL A 419 -15.17 17.94 -5.54
CA VAL A 419 -14.34 18.48 -4.46
C VAL A 419 -13.61 17.36 -3.72
N PHE A 420 -14.30 16.26 -3.42
CA PHE A 420 -13.70 15.10 -2.75
C PHE A 420 -12.56 14.47 -3.55
N LEU A 421 -12.74 14.23 -4.85
CA LEU A 421 -11.76 13.55 -5.69
C LEU A 421 -10.65 14.47 -6.22
N CYS A 422 -10.94 15.76 -6.42
CA CYS A 422 -10.00 16.68 -7.06
C CYS A 422 -9.44 17.72 -6.09
N VAL A 423 -10.29 18.47 -5.40
CA VAL A 423 -9.86 19.62 -4.60
C VAL A 423 -9.13 19.18 -3.34
N TYR A 424 -9.63 18.18 -2.60
CA TYR A 424 -8.95 17.71 -1.40
C TYR A 424 -7.58 17.07 -1.70
N PRO A 425 -7.44 16.16 -2.68
CA PRO A 425 -6.13 15.67 -3.11
C PRO A 425 -5.21 16.78 -3.64
N PHE A 426 -5.74 17.77 -4.37
CA PHE A 426 -4.99 18.93 -4.81
C PHE A 426 -4.38 19.70 -3.62
N VAL A 427 -5.20 20.07 -2.64
CA VAL A 427 -4.74 20.83 -1.47
C VAL A 427 -3.71 20.04 -0.68
N LEU A 428 -3.96 18.75 -0.43
CA LEU A 428 -3.01 17.88 0.29
C LEU A 428 -1.69 17.75 -0.45
N THR A 429 -1.71 17.54 -1.76
CA THR A 429 -0.48 17.42 -2.56
C THR A 429 0.26 18.74 -2.71
N VAL A 430 -0.43 19.89 -2.73
CA VAL A 430 0.20 21.23 -2.65
C VAL A 430 0.90 21.42 -1.30
N ILE A 431 0.25 21.06 -0.19
CA ILE A 431 0.88 21.10 1.15
C ILE A 431 2.12 20.20 1.16
N GLY A 432 2.02 18.98 0.66
CA GLY A 432 3.14 18.06 0.48
C GLY A 432 4.28 18.65 -0.36
N ALA A 433 3.94 19.30 -1.48
CA ALA A 433 4.90 19.98 -2.36
C ALA A 433 5.64 21.12 -1.66
N VAL A 434 4.93 21.93 -0.86
CA VAL A 434 5.51 23.02 -0.07
C VAL A 434 6.46 22.45 0.98
N LEU A 435 6.03 21.44 1.74
CA LEU A 435 6.87 20.77 2.74
C LEU A 435 8.12 20.15 2.11
N ALA A 436 7.98 19.51 0.95
CA ALA A 436 9.08 18.89 0.21
C ALA A 436 10.20 19.88 -0.18
N ARG A 437 9.89 21.18 -0.32
CA ARG A 437 10.91 22.23 -0.61
C ARG A 437 11.85 22.47 0.57
N PHE A 438 11.35 22.35 1.80
CA PHE A 438 12.12 22.58 3.01
C PHE A 438 12.94 21.35 3.45
N ILE A 439 12.65 20.18 2.88
CA ILE A 439 13.35 18.93 3.21
C ILE A 439 14.70 18.88 2.50
N ARG A 440 15.77 18.78 3.29
CA ARG A 440 17.11 18.41 2.81
C ARG A 440 17.25 16.91 2.81
N VAL A 441 17.17 16.32 1.62
CA VAL A 441 17.38 14.89 1.40
C VAL A 441 18.89 14.62 1.37
N PRO A 442 19.41 13.67 2.17
CA PRO A 442 20.81 13.25 2.07
C PRO A 442 21.11 12.66 0.68
N ASP A 443 22.24 13.03 0.08
CA ASP A 443 22.67 12.47 -1.20
C ASP A 443 22.94 10.95 -1.08
N GLY A 444 22.64 10.20 -2.13
CA GLY A 444 22.90 8.76 -2.17
C GLY A 444 24.39 8.50 -2.37
N LEU A 445 24.98 7.56 -1.61
CA LEU A 445 26.41 7.22 -1.73
C LEU A 445 26.80 6.68 -3.11
N ASP A 446 25.88 6.04 -3.83
CA ASP A 446 26.13 5.50 -5.17
C ASP A 446 26.30 6.60 -6.22
N GLU A 447 25.64 7.75 -6.05
CA GLU A 447 25.82 8.91 -6.94
C GLU A 447 27.25 9.47 -6.81
N ARG A 448 27.79 9.55 -5.58
CA ARG A 448 29.18 9.99 -5.37
C ARG A 448 30.21 8.97 -5.84
N ARG A 449 29.98 7.66 -5.64
CA ARG A 449 30.93 6.63 -6.11
C ARG A 449 30.92 6.52 -7.63
N ALA A 450 29.75 6.62 -8.27
CA ALA A 450 29.64 6.66 -9.72
C ALA A 450 30.37 7.89 -10.28
N ASP A 451 30.05 9.10 -9.81
CA ASP A 451 30.74 10.34 -10.24
C ASP A 451 32.25 10.26 -9.99
N THR A 452 32.69 9.83 -8.80
CA THR A 452 34.13 9.73 -8.50
C THR A 452 34.82 8.69 -9.39
N SER A 453 34.16 7.57 -9.70
CA SER A 453 34.73 6.55 -10.60
C SER A 453 34.81 7.01 -12.05
N THR A 454 33.82 7.80 -12.50
CA THR A 454 33.78 8.36 -13.87
C THR A 454 34.79 9.51 -14.01
N ASP A 455 34.87 10.40 -13.03
CA ASP A 455 35.92 11.43 -12.96
C ASP A 455 37.31 10.81 -12.94
N LEU A 456 37.56 9.79 -12.12
CA LEU A 456 38.85 9.12 -12.08
C LEU A 456 39.20 8.42 -13.41
N ALA A 457 38.20 7.85 -14.10
CA ALA A 457 38.40 7.22 -15.41
C ALA A 457 38.69 8.27 -16.51
N GLU A 458 37.99 9.40 -16.52
CA GLU A 458 38.23 10.50 -17.47
C GLU A 458 39.57 11.20 -17.19
N THR A 459 39.94 11.37 -15.92
CA THR A 459 41.24 11.94 -15.53
C THR A 459 42.39 11.00 -15.91
N ALA A 460 42.22 9.69 -15.74
CA ALA A 460 43.19 8.68 -16.16
C ALA A 460 43.32 8.61 -17.70
N ALA A 461 42.23 8.77 -18.45
CA ALA A 461 42.26 8.82 -19.91
C ALA A 461 43.01 10.05 -20.43
N ARG A 462 42.77 11.23 -19.85
CA ARG A 462 43.50 12.47 -20.20
C ARG A 462 44.98 12.40 -19.86
N ALA A 463 45.32 11.82 -18.71
CA ALA A 463 46.72 11.61 -18.32
C ALA A 463 47.43 10.60 -19.24
N ALA A 464 46.72 9.64 -19.82
CA ALA A 464 47.28 8.71 -20.80
C ALA A 464 47.52 9.39 -22.17
N GLU A 465 46.65 10.31 -22.60
CA GLU A 465 46.83 11.09 -23.84
C GLU A 465 47.99 12.09 -23.74
N GLU A 466 48.28 12.65 -22.56
CA GLU A 466 49.43 13.55 -22.35
C GLU A 466 50.80 12.85 -22.28
N VAL A 467 50.82 11.52 -22.10
CA VAL A 467 52.07 10.73 -22.03
C VAL A 467 52.46 10.14 -23.38
N ASP A 468 51.52 10.06 -24.33
CA ASP A 468 51.70 9.45 -25.66
C ASP A 468 51.82 10.48 -26.81
N GLY A 469 51.82 11.79 -26.49
CA GLY A 469 52.06 12.89 -27.42
C GLY A 469 53.31 13.68 -27.04
#